data_AF-A0AAV9LZC3-F1
#
_entry.id   AF-A0AAV9LZC3-F1
#
_cell.length_a   1.000
_cell.length_b   1.000
_cell.length_c   1.000
_cell.angle_alpha   90.00
_cell.angle_beta   90.00
_cell.angle_gamma   90.00
#
_symmetry.space_group_name_H-M   'P 1'
#
loop_
_entity.id
_entity.type
_entity.pdbx_description
1 polymer ?
#
loop_
_entity_poly.entity_id
_entity_poly.type
_entity_poly.pdbx_seq_one_letter_code
_entity_poly.pdbx_strand_id
1 'polypeptide(L)'
;MSNLSKLKFVALDSSSKNYLSWVLDAEIHLDAKGLGTTIIEGNAASSQDKANVMIFLRHHLDEGLKAEYLTVKDPLELWTGLKERYDHLKATVLPRDRYDWIHLRLQNFKTVCESVVYKITSQLKLCGKNITDEDMLETTLTTFHASNLVLQQQYHERGFKKYSDLISCLLVAEQHNMLLLKNHEVCPTETVPLPEANMVEAHGQSERR
;
A
#
# COMPACT_ATOMS: atom_id res chain seq x y z
N MET A 1 0.07 -9.67 -38.34
CA MET A 1 0.05 -8.43 -37.54
C MET A 1 -1.06 -8.55 -36.51
N SER A 2 -0.73 -8.98 -35.29
CA SER A 2 -1.70 -9.08 -34.20
C SER A 2 -1.88 -7.70 -33.57
N ASN A 3 -2.93 -6.98 -33.99
CA ASN A 3 -3.52 -5.91 -33.18
C ASN A 3 -4.20 -6.57 -31.97
N LEU A 4 -3.40 -7.10 -31.03
CA LEU A 4 -3.88 -7.45 -29.71
C LEU A 4 -4.31 -6.14 -29.06
N SER A 5 -5.62 -5.88 -29.06
CA SER A 5 -6.18 -4.67 -28.47
C SER A 5 -5.64 -4.55 -27.04
N LYS A 6 -4.92 -3.45 -26.79
CA LYS A 6 -4.27 -3.22 -25.50
C LYS A 6 -5.32 -3.26 -24.40
N LEU A 7 -5.09 -4.10 -23.39
CA LEU A 7 -5.95 -4.18 -22.21
C LEU A 7 -6.10 -2.78 -21.59
N LYS A 8 -7.29 -2.49 -21.08
CA LYS A 8 -7.57 -1.19 -20.42
C LYS A 8 -6.97 -1.13 -19.03
N PHE A 9 -6.88 -2.28 -18.35
CA PHE A 9 -6.20 -2.50 -17.08
C PHE A 9 -5.70 -3.95 -17.01
N VAL A 10 -5.02 -4.31 -15.92
CA VAL A 10 -4.41 -5.63 -15.75
C VAL A 10 -5.50 -6.72 -15.77
N ALA A 11 -5.32 -7.78 -16.56
CA ALA A 11 -6.27 -8.89 -16.60
C ALA A 11 -6.33 -9.65 -15.27
N LEU A 12 -7.49 -10.21 -14.93
CA LEU A 12 -7.67 -11.06 -13.76
C LEU A 12 -6.81 -12.31 -13.92
N ASP A 13 -5.87 -12.49 -12.99
CA ASP A 13 -4.98 -13.64 -13.02
C ASP A 13 -5.66 -14.89 -12.42
N SER A 14 -5.17 -16.07 -12.81
CA SER A 14 -5.70 -17.35 -12.34
C SER A 14 -5.53 -17.59 -10.85
N SER A 15 -4.61 -16.88 -10.20
CA SER A 15 -4.40 -16.93 -8.73
C SER A 15 -5.40 -16.05 -7.97
N SER A 16 -6.15 -15.20 -8.67
CA SER A 16 -7.14 -14.26 -8.13
C SER A 16 -6.57 -13.29 -7.09
N LYS A 17 -5.25 -13.09 -7.05
CA LYS A 17 -4.59 -12.15 -6.13
C LYS A 17 -4.93 -10.71 -6.46
N ASN A 18 -5.13 -10.40 -7.74
CA ASN A 18 -5.54 -9.09 -8.21
C ASN A 18 -7.06 -8.94 -8.36
N TYR A 19 -7.87 -9.88 -7.85
CA TYR A 19 -9.32 -9.87 -8.03
C TYR A 19 -9.98 -8.57 -7.56
N LEU A 20 -9.66 -8.11 -6.36
CA LEU A 20 -10.29 -6.90 -5.81
C LEU A 20 -9.97 -5.64 -6.62
N SER A 21 -8.72 -5.49 -7.07
CA SER A 21 -8.33 -4.39 -7.96
C SER A 21 -9.00 -4.52 -9.33
N TRP A 22 -9.09 -5.74 -9.86
CA TRP A 22 -9.73 -6.00 -11.15
C TRP A 22 -11.23 -5.70 -11.12
N VAL A 23 -11.93 -6.08 -10.04
CA VAL A 23 -13.36 -5.75 -9.84
C VAL A 23 -13.56 -4.24 -9.86
N LEU A 24 -12.76 -3.51 -9.08
CA LEU A 24 -12.85 -2.05 -9.03
C LEU A 24 -12.65 -1.42 -10.41
N ASP A 25 -11.61 -1.83 -11.14
CA ASP A 25 -11.33 -1.30 -12.48
C ASP A 25 -12.44 -1.66 -13.48
N ALA A 26 -12.99 -2.88 -13.38
CA ALA A 26 -14.08 -3.33 -14.23
C ALA A 26 -15.38 -2.57 -13.96
N GLU A 27 -15.78 -2.41 -12.70
CA GLU A 27 -16.97 -1.65 -12.29
C GLU A 27 -16.88 -0.20 -12.77
N ILE A 28 -15.75 0.48 -12.51
CA ILE A 28 -15.52 1.85 -12.98
C ILE A 28 -15.64 1.94 -14.51
N HIS A 29 -15.10 0.95 -15.24
CA HIS A 29 -15.19 0.93 -16.70
C HIS A 29 -16.62 0.75 -17.19
N LEU A 30 -17.38 -0.16 -16.58
CA LEU A 30 -18.76 -0.41 -16.95
C LEU A 30 -19.64 0.79 -16.62
N ASP A 31 -19.47 1.41 -15.46
CA ASP A 31 -20.20 2.61 -15.05
C ASP A 31 -19.91 3.79 -15.98
N ALA A 32 -18.64 4.03 -16.32
CA ALA A 32 -18.25 5.05 -17.28
C ALA A 32 -18.85 4.85 -18.68
N LYS A 33 -19.31 3.63 -18.99
CA LYS A 33 -19.97 3.26 -20.23
C LYS A 33 -21.50 3.16 -20.10
N GLY A 34 -22.06 3.36 -18.92
CA GLY A 34 -23.49 3.15 -18.65
C GLY A 34 -23.90 1.68 -18.70
N LEU A 35 -22.95 0.76 -18.53
CA LEU A 35 -23.12 -0.69 -18.60
C LEU A 35 -23.05 -1.37 -17.22
N GLY A 36 -22.89 -0.61 -16.14
CA GLY A 36 -22.78 -1.15 -14.77
C GLY A 36 -23.96 -2.00 -14.34
N THR A 37 -25.18 -1.68 -14.81
CA THR A 37 -26.38 -2.46 -14.45
C THR A 37 -26.37 -3.87 -15.00
N THR A 38 -25.56 -4.18 -16.01
CA THR A 38 -25.56 -5.47 -16.72
C THR A 38 -25.03 -6.63 -15.87
N ILE A 39 -24.29 -6.32 -14.80
CA ILE A 39 -23.75 -7.28 -13.82
C ILE A 39 -24.56 -7.33 -12.52
N ILE A 40 -25.74 -6.69 -12.49
CA ILE A 40 -26.63 -6.65 -11.32
C ILE A 40 -27.81 -7.61 -11.55
N GLU A 41 -28.27 -8.25 -10.48
CA GLU A 41 -29.44 -9.12 -10.51
C GLU A 41 -30.72 -8.36 -10.92
N GLY A 42 -31.58 -9.01 -11.70
CA GLY A 42 -32.82 -8.38 -12.18
C GLY A 42 -32.62 -7.29 -13.25
N ASN A 43 -31.44 -7.22 -13.87
CA ASN A 43 -31.18 -6.23 -14.92
C ASN A 43 -32.08 -6.41 -16.14
N ALA A 44 -32.44 -5.29 -16.77
CA ALA A 44 -33.17 -5.24 -18.04
C ALA A 44 -32.23 -4.87 -19.22
N ALA A 45 -30.95 -5.23 -19.12
CA ALA A 45 -29.95 -4.87 -20.12
C ALA A 45 -30.26 -5.53 -21.47
N SER A 46 -30.00 -4.81 -22.56
CA SER A 46 -30.21 -5.33 -23.90
C SER A 46 -29.25 -6.50 -24.20
N SER A 47 -29.59 -7.35 -25.16
CA SER A 47 -28.69 -8.41 -25.63
C SER A 47 -27.36 -7.86 -26.18
N GLN A 48 -27.39 -6.68 -26.77
CA GLN A 48 -26.21 -5.97 -27.26
C GLN A 48 -25.32 -5.51 -26.10
N ASP A 49 -25.89 -4.92 -25.05
CA ASP A 49 -25.15 -4.49 -23.87
C ASP A 49 -24.52 -5.70 -23.16
N LYS A 50 -25.28 -6.78 -23.02
CA LYS A 50 -24.77 -8.05 -22.48
C LYS A 50 -23.60 -8.59 -23.31
N ALA A 51 -23.70 -8.58 -24.63
CA ALA A 51 -22.61 -9.02 -25.50
C ALA A 51 -21.37 -8.12 -25.36
N ASN A 52 -21.55 -6.80 -25.29
CA ASN A 52 -20.46 -5.84 -25.10
C ASN A 52 -19.73 -6.07 -23.77
N VAL A 53 -20.48 -6.25 -22.67
CA VAL A 53 -19.91 -6.56 -21.36
C VAL A 53 -19.20 -7.91 -21.38
N MET A 54 -19.79 -8.96 -22.00
CA MET A 54 -19.13 -10.26 -22.12
C MET A 54 -17.80 -10.19 -22.85
N ILE A 55 -17.75 -9.49 -23.99
CA ILE A 55 -16.51 -9.31 -24.76
C ILE A 55 -15.48 -8.59 -23.90
N PHE A 56 -15.90 -7.53 -23.20
CA PHE A 56 -15.02 -6.75 -22.34
C PHE A 56 -14.46 -7.58 -21.17
N LEU A 57 -15.32 -8.23 -20.39
CA LEU A 57 -14.90 -9.04 -19.24
C LEU A 57 -13.96 -10.15 -19.70
N ARG A 58 -14.34 -10.93 -20.72
CA ARG A 58 -13.51 -12.00 -21.27
C ARG A 58 -12.17 -11.51 -21.80
N HIS A 59 -12.09 -10.32 -22.38
CA HIS A 59 -10.82 -9.75 -22.83
C HIS A 59 -9.87 -9.51 -21.64
N HIS A 60 -10.41 -9.22 -20.47
CA HIS A 60 -9.66 -8.93 -19.24
C HIS A 60 -9.57 -10.14 -18.28
N LEU A 61 -9.77 -11.37 -18.77
CA LEU A 61 -9.48 -12.61 -18.03
C LEU A 61 -8.19 -13.25 -18.54
N ASP A 62 -7.46 -13.91 -17.65
CA ASP A 62 -6.42 -14.85 -18.04
C ASP A 62 -7.00 -16.05 -18.83
N GLU A 63 -6.19 -16.67 -19.69
CA GLU A 63 -6.61 -17.79 -20.54
C GLU A 63 -7.16 -18.97 -19.73
N GLY A 64 -6.60 -19.25 -18.54
CA GLY A 64 -7.11 -20.32 -17.67
C GLY A 64 -8.55 -20.08 -17.24
N LEU A 65 -8.89 -18.83 -16.90
CA LEU A 65 -10.25 -18.44 -16.53
C LEU A 65 -11.19 -18.43 -17.74
N LYS A 66 -10.72 -18.02 -18.92
CA LYS A 66 -11.53 -18.10 -20.15
C LYS A 66 -11.93 -19.54 -20.47
N ALA A 67 -11.04 -20.50 -20.25
CA ALA A 67 -11.31 -21.92 -20.45
C ALA A 67 -12.33 -22.47 -19.45
N GLU A 68 -12.21 -22.08 -18.18
CA GLU A 68 -13.13 -22.48 -17.11
C GLU A 68 -14.57 -21.97 -17.35
N TYR A 69 -14.71 -20.71 -17.76
CA TYR A 69 -16.00 -20.09 -18.06
C TYR A 69 -16.33 -20.09 -19.56
N LEU A 70 -15.86 -21.09 -20.31
CA LEU A 70 -16.00 -21.13 -21.77
C LEU A 70 -17.46 -21.15 -22.24
N THR A 71 -18.34 -21.83 -21.49
CA THR A 71 -19.75 -22.04 -21.83
C THR A 71 -20.67 -20.91 -21.36
N VAL A 72 -20.20 -20.05 -20.45
CA VAL A 72 -20.98 -18.95 -19.88
C VAL A 72 -21.15 -17.84 -20.93
N LYS A 73 -22.41 -17.43 -21.15
CA LYS A 73 -22.80 -16.42 -22.15
C LYS A 73 -23.44 -15.18 -21.55
N ASP A 74 -23.83 -15.23 -20.27
CA ASP A 74 -24.44 -14.10 -19.58
C ASP A 74 -23.40 -13.40 -18.67
N PRO A 75 -23.28 -12.06 -18.72
CA PRO A 75 -22.34 -11.30 -17.91
C PRO A 75 -22.55 -11.45 -16.41
N LEU A 76 -23.80 -11.50 -15.95
CA LEU A 76 -24.12 -11.61 -14.53
C LEU A 76 -23.71 -12.99 -14.02
N GLU A 77 -23.95 -14.04 -14.81
CA GLU A 77 -23.50 -15.41 -14.49
C GLU A 77 -21.96 -15.47 -14.38
N LEU A 78 -21.24 -14.89 -15.36
CA LEU A 78 -19.77 -14.82 -15.32
C LEU A 78 -19.27 -14.05 -14.09
N TRP A 79 -19.84 -12.86 -13.86
CA TRP A 79 -19.48 -12.00 -12.74
C TRP A 79 -19.68 -12.69 -11.39
N THR A 80 -20.83 -13.33 -11.21
CA THR A 80 -21.18 -14.06 -9.99
C THR A 80 -20.26 -15.26 -9.79
N GLY A 81 -19.99 -16.04 -10.84
CA GLY A 81 -19.09 -17.19 -10.76
C GLY A 81 -17.65 -16.79 -10.39
N LEU A 82 -17.14 -15.69 -10.95
CA LEU A 82 -15.82 -15.15 -10.59
C LEU A 82 -15.78 -14.67 -9.12
N LYS A 83 -16.86 -14.03 -8.66
CA LYS A 83 -17.01 -13.62 -7.26
C LYS A 83 -17.02 -14.81 -6.31
N GLU A 84 -17.80 -15.84 -6.60
CA GLU A 84 -17.85 -17.05 -5.78
C GLU A 84 -16.48 -17.72 -5.70
N ARG A 85 -15.79 -17.91 -6.83
CA ARG A 85 -14.43 -18.43 -6.86
C ARG A 85 -13.49 -17.63 -5.97
N TYR A 86 -13.54 -16.30 -6.07
CA TYR A 86 -12.73 -15.45 -5.22
C TYR A 86 -13.12 -15.57 -3.74
N ASP A 87 -14.40 -15.60 -3.40
CA ASP A 87 -14.86 -15.74 -2.00
C ASP A 87 -14.31 -17.03 -1.35
N HIS A 88 -14.19 -18.12 -2.12
CA HIS A 88 -13.50 -19.34 -1.66
C HIS A 88 -11.99 -19.13 -1.45
N LEU A 89 -11.32 -18.45 -2.37
CA LEU A 89 -9.88 -18.15 -2.26
C LEU A 89 -9.58 -17.14 -1.15
N LYS A 90 -10.45 -16.17 -0.92
CA LYS A 90 -10.35 -15.14 0.11
C LYS A 90 -10.23 -15.74 1.50
N ALA A 91 -10.87 -16.88 1.75
CA ALA A 91 -10.70 -17.63 3.00
C ALA A 91 -9.24 -18.03 3.28
N THR A 92 -8.40 -18.16 2.24
CA THR A 92 -6.97 -18.47 2.34
C THR A 92 -6.06 -17.23 2.28
N VAL A 93 -6.47 -16.20 1.54
CA VAL A 93 -5.71 -14.95 1.37
C VAL A 93 -5.81 -14.06 2.61
N LEU A 94 -6.99 -13.95 3.21
CA LEU A 94 -7.21 -13.09 4.37
C LEU A 94 -6.37 -13.49 5.60
N PRO A 95 -6.22 -14.79 5.96
CA PRO A 95 -5.28 -15.20 7.00
C PRO A 95 -3.84 -14.85 6.69
N ARG A 96 -3.43 -14.94 5.42
CA ARG A 96 -2.07 -14.60 4.98
C ARG A 96 -1.81 -13.10 5.10
N ASP A 97 -2.72 -12.26 4.63
CA ASP A 97 -2.54 -10.80 4.73
C ASP A 97 -2.61 -10.31 6.19
N ARG A 98 -3.43 -10.97 7.03
CA ARG A 98 -3.40 -10.75 8.49
C ARG A 98 -2.09 -11.19 9.12
N TYR A 99 -1.54 -12.31 8.69
CA TYR A 99 -0.23 -12.76 9.14
C TYR A 99 0.85 -11.75 8.75
N ASP A 100 0.87 -11.32 7.48
CA ASP A 100 1.81 -10.32 6.96
C ASP A 100 1.67 -8.98 7.71
N TRP A 101 0.45 -8.59 8.10
CA TRP A 101 0.19 -7.41 8.94
C TRP A 101 0.78 -7.55 10.35
N ILE A 102 0.50 -8.65 11.04
CA ILE A 102 0.97 -8.89 12.43
C ILE A 102 2.49 -9.04 12.49
N HIS A 103 3.10 -9.61 11.45
CA HIS A 103 4.53 -9.91 11.42
C HIS A 103 5.34 -8.89 10.62
N LEU A 104 4.75 -7.74 10.29
CA LEU A 104 5.47 -6.64 9.68
C LEU A 104 6.65 -6.25 10.60
N ARG A 105 7.86 -6.14 10.04
CA ARG A 105 9.03 -5.68 10.79
C ARG A 105 9.74 -4.61 9.99
N LEU A 106 9.85 -3.43 10.58
CA LEU A 106 10.61 -2.33 10.02
C LEU A 106 12.07 -2.52 10.38
N GLN A 107 12.76 -3.37 9.61
CA GLN A 107 14.15 -3.72 9.88
C GLN A 107 15.12 -2.60 9.48
N ASN A 108 14.77 -1.82 8.44
CA ASN A 108 15.51 -0.64 8.00
C ASN A 108 14.50 0.41 7.54
N PHE A 109 14.64 1.65 8.03
CA PHE A 109 13.83 2.80 7.61
C PHE A 109 13.86 3.03 6.07
N LYS A 110 14.90 2.49 5.40
CA LYS A 110 15.46 2.88 4.09
C LYS A 110 14.53 3.01 2.89
N THR A 111 13.33 2.44 2.86
CA THR A 111 12.42 2.57 1.70
C THR A 111 11.07 1.86 1.84
N VAL A 112 10.79 1.17 2.95
CA VAL A 112 9.78 0.08 2.99
C VAL A 112 8.65 0.32 4.02
N CYS A 113 8.53 1.51 4.61
CA CYS A 113 7.40 1.79 5.51
C CYS A 113 6.11 2.13 4.76
N GLU A 114 6.18 3.11 3.84
CA GLU A 114 4.96 3.63 3.19
C GLU A 114 4.30 2.59 2.30
N SER A 115 5.04 2.05 1.31
CA SER A 115 4.40 1.26 0.26
C SER A 115 3.82 -0.06 0.79
N VAL A 116 4.43 -0.67 1.81
CA VAL A 116 3.99 -1.95 2.34
C VAL A 116 2.77 -1.79 3.24
N VAL A 117 2.78 -0.83 4.17
CA VAL A 117 1.63 -0.58 5.05
C VAL A 117 0.42 -0.12 4.24
N TYR A 118 0.59 0.81 3.28
CA TYR A 118 -0.51 1.22 2.40
C TYR A 118 -1.02 0.08 1.53
N LYS A 119 -0.13 -0.78 1.00
CA LYS A 119 -0.53 -1.93 0.19
C LYS A 119 -1.30 -2.97 1.00
N ILE A 120 -0.86 -3.32 2.20
CA ILE A 120 -1.59 -4.26 3.06
C ILE A 120 -2.91 -3.66 3.50
N THR A 121 -2.91 -2.38 3.91
CA THR A 121 -4.11 -1.66 4.31
C THR A 121 -5.15 -1.60 3.20
N SER A 122 -4.74 -1.32 1.96
CA SER A 122 -5.67 -1.25 0.83
C SER A 122 -6.29 -2.62 0.53
N GLN A 123 -5.51 -3.71 0.60
CA GLN A 123 -6.04 -5.07 0.46
C GLN A 123 -7.03 -5.43 1.57
N LEU A 124 -6.71 -5.07 2.83
CA LEU A 124 -7.62 -5.26 3.96
C LEU A 124 -8.92 -4.47 3.80
N LYS A 125 -8.83 -3.20 3.36
CA LYS A 125 -10.00 -2.35 3.05
C LYS A 125 -10.86 -2.94 1.94
N LEU A 126 -10.25 -3.39 0.85
CA LEU A 126 -10.94 -4.08 -0.23
C LEU A 126 -11.60 -5.40 0.23
N CYS A 127 -11.03 -6.07 1.23
CA CYS A 127 -11.64 -7.24 1.84
C CYS A 127 -12.82 -6.92 2.79
N GLY A 128 -13.16 -5.64 2.97
CA GLY A 128 -14.23 -5.18 3.87
C GLY A 128 -13.77 -4.97 5.32
N LYS A 129 -12.46 -4.89 5.58
CA LYS A 129 -11.93 -4.50 6.90
C LYS A 129 -11.79 -2.99 6.98
N ASN A 130 -12.40 -2.39 7.98
CA ASN A 130 -12.16 -0.98 8.27
C ASN A 130 -10.80 -0.86 8.97
N ILE A 131 -9.84 -0.20 8.30
CA ILE A 131 -8.52 0.11 8.85
C ILE A 131 -8.42 1.63 8.95
N THR A 132 -8.28 2.13 10.16
CA THR A 132 -8.20 3.55 10.48
C THR A 132 -6.77 4.06 10.46
N ASP A 133 -6.58 5.39 10.45
CA ASP A 133 -5.25 5.99 10.65
C ASP A 133 -4.62 5.57 11.98
N GLU A 134 -5.42 5.43 13.04
CA GLU A 134 -4.97 4.97 14.35
C GLU A 134 -4.39 3.55 14.28
N ASP A 135 -5.08 2.63 13.59
CA ASP A 135 -4.59 1.26 13.37
C ASP A 135 -3.25 1.25 12.61
N MET A 136 -3.12 2.10 11.58
CA MET A 136 -1.89 2.22 10.78
C MET A 136 -0.74 2.83 11.58
N LEU A 137 -1.03 3.84 12.40
CA LEU A 137 -0.07 4.48 13.31
C LEU A 137 0.46 3.47 14.33
N GLU A 138 -0.43 2.82 15.07
CA GLU A 138 -0.05 1.86 16.13
C GLU A 138 0.71 0.67 15.55
N THR A 139 0.25 0.14 14.41
CA THR A 139 0.96 -0.95 13.72
C THR A 139 2.36 -0.50 13.29
N THR A 140 2.51 0.71 12.76
CA THR A 140 3.83 1.20 12.32
C THR A 140 4.77 1.40 13.50
N LEU A 141 4.28 1.92 14.64
CA LEU A 141 5.09 2.14 15.83
C LEU A 141 5.50 0.81 16.50
N THR A 142 4.58 -0.15 16.60
CA THR A 142 4.83 -1.46 17.22
C THR A 142 5.74 -2.38 16.40
N THR A 143 5.96 -2.07 15.12
CA THR A 143 6.80 -2.87 14.22
C THR A 143 8.26 -2.40 14.17
N PHE A 144 8.61 -1.38 14.97
CA PHE A 144 10.00 -0.99 15.18
C PHE A 144 10.83 -2.11 15.81
N HIS A 145 12.10 -2.19 15.42
CA HIS A 145 13.05 -3.10 16.04
C HIS A 145 13.24 -2.78 17.54
N ALA A 146 13.47 -3.80 18.37
CA ALA A 146 13.64 -3.64 19.82
C ALA A 146 14.77 -2.67 20.23
N SER A 147 15.77 -2.48 19.38
CA SER A 147 16.82 -1.47 19.62
C SER A 147 16.33 -0.02 19.51
N ASN A 148 15.14 0.20 18.93
CA ASN A 148 14.56 1.52 18.65
C ASN A 148 13.39 1.87 19.60
N LEU A 149 13.25 1.19 20.73
CA LEU A 149 12.15 1.42 21.69
C LEU A 149 12.05 2.87 22.16
N VAL A 150 13.18 3.55 22.37
CA VAL A 150 13.19 4.97 22.76
C VAL A 150 12.60 5.84 21.65
N LEU A 151 12.95 5.56 20.39
CA LEU A 151 12.46 6.30 19.23
C LEU A 151 10.96 6.04 19.01
N GLN A 152 10.52 4.78 19.20
CA GLN A 152 9.10 4.41 19.21
C GLN A 152 8.31 5.27 20.20
N GLN A 153 8.78 5.34 21.46
CA GLN A 153 8.13 6.11 22.51
C GLN A 153 8.07 7.60 22.17
N GLN A 154 9.16 8.17 21.64
CA GLN A 154 9.20 9.57 21.21
C GLN A 154 8.16 9.88 20.12
N TYR A 155 7.97 8.99 19.14
CA TYR A 155 6.95 9.19 18.10
C TYR A 155 5.53 8.95 18.61
N HIS A 156 5.34 8.07 19.58
CA HIS A 156 4.05 7.86 20.24
C HIS A 156 3.62 9.11 21.03
N GLU A 157 4.52 9.71 21.79
CA GLU A 157 4.27 10.93 22.60
C GLU A 157 3.95 12.18 21.76
N ARG A 158 4.35 12.21 20.48
CA ARG A 158 3.98 13.29 19.56
C ARG A 158 2.49 13.30 19.22
N GLY A 159 1.77 12.21 19.43
CA GLY A 159 0.30 12.17 19.32
C GLY A 159 -0.25 12.44 17.92
N PHE A 160 0.40 11.93 16.86
CA PHE A 160 -0.07 12.06 15.48
C PHE A 160 -1.52 11.57 15.33
N LYS A 161 -2.29 12.27 14.49
CA LYS A 161 -3.69 11.90 14.18
C LYS A 161 -3.88 11.29 12.80
N LYS A 162 -2.94 11.55 11.89
CA LYS A 162 -2.93 10.98 10.55
C LYS A 162 -1.66 10.18 10.34
N TYR A 163 -1.79 9.06 9.64
CA TYR A 163 -0.65 8.23 9.27
C TYR A 163 0.35 8.99 8.38
N SER A 164 -0.16 9.87 7.51
CA SER A 164 0.66 10.75 6.65
C SER A 164 1.66 11.62 7.44
N ASP A 165 1.28 12.05 8.64
CA ASP A 165 2.07 12.99 9.43
C ASP A 165 3.26 12.27 10.08
N LEU A 166 3.01 11.07 10.63
CA LEU A 166 4.06 10.19 11.17
C LEU A 166 5.08 9.85 10.07
N ILE A 167 4.58 9.41 8.94
CA ILE A 167 5.40 9.00 7.80
C ILE A 167 6.28 10.15 7.30
N SER A 168 5.72 11.34 7.17
CA SER A 168 6.48 12.53 6.74
C SER A 168 7.64 12.82 7.71
N CYS A 169 7.39 12.71 9.01
CA CYS A 169 8.44 12.87 10.03
C CYS A 169 9.51 11.77 9.94
N LEU A 170 9.12 10.51 9.75
CA LEU A 170 10.06 9.39 9.62
C LEU A 170 10.97 9.53 8.40
N LEU A 171 10.42 9.95 7.25
CA LEU A 171 11.19 10.20 6.04
C LEU A 171 12.23 11.32 6.21
N VAL A 172 11.84 12.43 6.86
CA VAL A 172 12.77 13.54 7.14
C VAL A 172 13.90 13.08 8.08
N ALA A 173 13.57 12.35 9.14
CA ALA A 173 14.55 11.82 10.09
C ALA A 173 15.53 10.85 9.40
N GLU A 174 15.03 10.00 8.51
CA GLU A 174 15.85 9.11 7.70
C GLU A 174 16.82 9.87 6.79
N GLN A 175 16.32 10.85 6.03
CA GLN A 175 17.18 11.64 5.14
C GLN A 175 18.27 12.36 5.93
N HIS A 176 17.94 12.91 7.10
CA HIS A 176 18.92 13.52 7.99
C HIS A 176 19.98 12.51 8.45
N ASN A 177 19.57 11.31 8.88
CA ASN A 177 20.51 10.24 9.28
C ASN A 177 21.41 9.79 8.12
N MET A 178 20.88 9.69 6.91
CA MET A 178 21.68 9.37 5.72
C MET A 178 22.74 10.45 5.44
N LEU A 179 22.43 11.73 5.63
CA LEU A 179 23.40 12.82 5.47
C LEU A 179 24.45 12.80 6.58
N LEU A 180 24.06 12.54 7.82
CA LEU A 180 25.00 12.38 8.93
C LEU A 180 26.02 11.26 8.68
N LEU A 181 25.56 10.09 8.22
CA LEU A 181 26.44 8.97 7.88
C LEU A 181 27.45 9.34 6.79
N LYS A 182 27.01 10.05 5.75
CA LYS A 182 27.91 10.58 4.71
C LYS A 182 28.94 11.56 5.26
N ASN A 183 28.55 12.44 6.18
CA ASN A 183 29.49 13.38 6.82
C ASN A 183 30.56 12.64 7.64
N HIS A 184 30.19 11.54 8.30
CA HIS A 184 31.15 10.69 9.01
C HIS A 184 32.10 9.93 8.08
N GLU A 185 31.62 9.45 6.93
CA GLU A 185 32.45 8.80 5.91
C GLU A 185 33.41 9.77 5.22
N VAL A 186 33.05 11.05 5.11
CA VAL A 186 33.90 12.11 4.52
C VAL A 186 34.98 12.61 5.50
N CYS A 187 34.89 12.29 6.80
CA CYS A 187 35.89 12.64 7.79
C CYS A 187 36.94 11.52 7.91
N PRO A 188 38.21 11.73 7.50
CA PRO A 188 39.26 10.75 7.75
C PRO A 188 39.50 10.63 9.25
N THR A 189 39.68 9.40 9.72
CA THR A 189 40.20 9.04 11.04
C THR A 189 41.59 9.64 11.22
N GLU A 190 41.61 10.89 11.72
CA GLU A 190 42.72 11.71 12.24
C GLU A 190 42.54 13.15 11.77
N THR A 191 41.56 13.84 12.32
CA THR A 191 41.58 15.31 12.33
C THR A 191 41.45 15.79 13.77
N VAL A 192 42.42 16.63 14.14
CA VAL A 192 42.57 17.35 15.41
C VAL A 192 41.21 17.90 15.89
N PRO A 193 40.91 17.92 17.20
CA PRO A 193 39.65 18.46 17.70
C PRO A 193 39.42 19.87 17.12
N LEU A 194 38.27 20.07 16.48
CA LEU A 194 37.83 21.41 16.08
C LEU A 194 37.80 22.31 17.33
N PRO A 195 38.22 23.59 17.23
CA PRO A 195 38.19 24.47 18.38
C PRO A 195 36.75 24.63 18.87
N GLU A 196 36.51 24.37 20.15
CA GLU A 196 35.24 24.68 20.81
C GLU A 196 34.94 26.17 20.60
N ALA A 197 33.88 26.48 19.85
CA ALA A 197 33.41 27.84 19.60
C ALA A 197 32.70 28.46 20.82
N ASN A 198 33.16 28.16 22.03
CA ASN A 198 32.67 28.71 23.29
C ASN A 198 33.84 29.01 24.24
N MET A 199 34.75 29.92 23.87
CA MET A 199 35.46 30.70 24.87
C MET A 199 34.79 32.06 25.01
N VAL A 200 33.92 32.18 26.03
CA VAL A 200 33.61 33.49 26.60
C VAL A 200 34.85 33.90 27.39
N GLU A 201 35.64 34.83 26.86
CA GLU A 201 36.69 35.50 27.63
C GLU A 201 36.05 36.29 28.77
N ALA A 202 36.10 35.74 29.97
CA ALA A 202 35.86 36.48 31.19
C ALA A 202 37.07 37.40 31.43
N HIS A 203 37.08 38.58 30.82
CA HIS A 203 38.00 39.63 31.23
C HIS A 203 37.49 40.27 32.53
N GLY A 204 38.08 39.84 33.64
CA GLY A 204 37.97 40.53 34.91
C GLY A 204 38.68 41.89 34.84
N GLN A 205 37.99 42.94 35.27
CA GLN A 205 38.63 44.12 35.86
C GLN A 205 38.12 44.27 37.28
N SER A 206 38.94 43.78 38.21
CA SER A 206 38.99 44.21 39.59
C SER A 206 39.86 45.47 39.63
N GLU A 207 39.27 46.63 39.94
CA GLU A 207 40.03 47.68 40.60
C GLU A 207 39.41 47.97 41.97
N ARG A 208 40.26 47.80 42.98
CA ARG A 208 40.04 48.10 44.39
C ARG A 208 40.55 49.52 44.67
N ARG A 209 39.78 50.20 45.53
CA ARG A 209 40.07 51.40 46.35
C ARG A 209 39.84 52.75 45.70
#